data_AF-A0A3D6EJ60-F1
#
_entry.id   AF-A0A3D6EJ60-F1
#
_cell.length_a   1.000
_cell.length_b   1.000
_cell.length_c   1.000
_cell.angle_alpha   90.00
_cell.angle_beta   90.00
_cell.angle_gamma   90.00
#
_symmetry.space_group_name_H-M   'P 1'
#
loop_
_entity.id
_entity.type
_entity.pdbx_description
1 polymer ?
#
loop_
_entity_poly.entity_id
_entity_poly.type
_entity_poly.pdbx_seq_one_letter_code
_entity_poly.pdbx_strand_id
1 'polypeptide(L)' 'MQPHCRYLVNPGSVGQPRDRDPRLSFMTFDPKRKRLRLHRLEYDVKGAAKAILAAGLHRNLADRLGQGI' A
#
# COMPACT_ATOMS: atom_id res chain seq x y z
N MET A 1 17.98 13.21 -1.08
CA MET A 1 17.80 13.28 -2.56
C MET A 1 18.95 14.10 -3.13
N GLN A 2 19.47 13.76 -4.31
CA GLN A 2 20.61 14.45 -4.91
C GLN A 2 20.18 15.81 -5.53
N PRO A 3 21.01 16.86 -5.42
CA PRO A 3 20.78 18.13 -6.11
C PRO A 3 20.70 17.92 -7.64
N HIS A 4 19.91 18.76 -8.32
CA HIS A 4 19.75 18.78 -9.80
C HIS A 4 19.20 17.50 -10.46
N CYS A 5 18.82 16.48 -9.68
CA CYS A 5 18.09 15.32 -10.17
C CYS A 5 16.57 15.49 -10.02
N ARG A 6 15.82 14.94 -10.97
CA ARG A 6 14.37 14.75 -10.84
C ARG A 6 14.09 13.29 -10.47
N TYR A 7 13.09 13.07 -9.62
CA TYR A 7 12.72 11.75 -9.12
C TYR A 7 11.26 11.46 -9.43
N LEU A 8 10.99 10.27 -9.97
CA LEU A 8 9.66 9.69 -9.99
C LEU A 8 9.58 8.70 -8.83
N VAL A 9 8.54 8.81 -8.01
CA VAL A 9 8.42 8.02 -6.78
C VAL A 9 7.03 7.41 -6.69
N ASN A 10 6.97 6.15 -6.28
CA ASN A 10 5.73 5.41 -6.08
C ASN A 10 5.58 5.05 -4.59
N PRO A 11 4.54 5.54 -3.88
CA PRO A 11 4.33 5.24 -2.46
C PRO A 11 3.80 3.83 -2.20
N GLY A 12 3.47 3.07 -3.25
CA GLY A 12 2.70 1.84 -3.17
C GLY A 12 1.20 2.11 -3.02
N SER A 13 0.48 1.16 -2.44
CA SER A 13 -0.97 1.21 -2.24
C SER A 13 -1.33 0.99 -0.78
N VAL A 14 -2.25 1.79 -0.25
CA VAL A 14 -2.78 1.62 1.10
C VAL A 14 -3.77 0.45 1.17
N GLY A 15 -4.69 0.35 0.21
CA GLY A 15 -5.82 -0.59 0.28
C GLY A 15 -5.60 -1.93 -0.43
N GLN A 16 -4.71 -1.97 -1.43
CA GLN A 16 -4.43 -3.20 -2.19
C GLN A 16 -3.02 -3.16 -2.79
N PRO A 17 -1.99 -3.45 -1.98
CA PRO A 17 -0.64 -3.70 -2.48
C PRO A 17 -0.63 -4.81 -3.53
N ARG A 18 0.22 -4.69 -4.54
CA ARG A 18 0.35 -5.67 -5.64
C ARG A 18 1.78 -6.18 -5.84
N ASP A 19 2.58 -6.07 -4.79
CA ASP A 19 4.01 -6.39 -4.80
C ASP A 19 4.36 -7.57 -3.89
N ARG A 20 3.38 -8.43 -3.59
CA ARG A 20 3.49 -9.63 -2.74
C ARG A 20 3.79 -9.37 -1.27
N ASP A 21 3.72 -8.11 -0.82
CA ASP A 21 3.69 -7.73 0.59
C ASP A 21 2.30 -7.20 0.93
N PRO A 22 1.48 -7.94 1.71
CA PRO A 22 0.10 -7.56 1.98
C PRO A 22 -0.01 -6.34 2.90
N ARG A 23 1.08 -5.87 3.53
CA ARG A 23 1.06 -4.67 4.38
C ARG A 23 0.74 -3.42 3.55
N LEU A 24 -0.08 -2.54 4.11
CA LEU A 24 -0.40 -1.27 3.47
C LEU A 24 0.88 -0.45 3.25
N SER A 25 0.92 0.31 2.16
CA SER A 25 2.09 1.10 1.76
C SER A 25 1.73 2.56 1.56
N PHE A 26 2.51 3.46 2.14
CA PHE A 26 2.45 4.90 1.88
C PHE A 26 3.83 5.54 2.09
N MET A 27 3.98 6.82 1.76
CA MET A 27 5.25 7.52 1.87
C MET A 27 5.09 8.89 2.50
N THR A 28 6.03 9.25 3.37
CA THR A 28 6.15 10.61 3.93
C THR A 28 7.31 11.35 3.28
N PHE A 29 7.13 12.65 3.02
CA PHE A 29 8.18 13.52 2.51
C PHE A 29 8.50 14.63 3.53
N ASP A 30 9.78 14.74 3.91
CA ASP A 30 10.33 15.86 4.68
C ASP A 30 10.99 16.83 3.69
N PRO A 31 10.36 17.98 3.36
CA PRO A 31 10.87 18.91 2.36
C PRO A 31 12.12 19.66 2.84
N LYS A 32 12.27 19.90 4.15
CA LYS A 32 13.43 20.58 4.72
C LYS A 32 14.68 19.72 4.59
N ARG A 33 14.55 18.42 4.87
CA ARG A 33 15.65 17.45 4.76
C ARG A 33 15.75 16.77 3.39
N LYS A 34 14.85 17.08 2.45
CA LYS A 34 14.73 16.41 1.14
C LYS A 34 14.79 14.89 1.26
N ARG A 35 13.98 14.34 2.17
CA ARG A 35 13.97 12.91 2.52
C ARG A 35 12.58 12.31 2.35
N LEU A 36 12.52 11.23 1.60
CA LEU A 36 11.35 10.35 1.50
C LEU A 36 11.53 9.15 2.42
N ARG A 37 10.42 8.66 2.99
CA ARG A 37 10.36 7.42 3.75
C ARG A 37 9.14 6.62 3.34
N LEU A 38 9.39 5.42 2.84
CA LEU A 38 8.37 4.42 2.56
C LEU A 38 8.01 3.71 3.87
N HIS A 39 6.72 3.58 4.14
CA HIS A 39 6.18 2.92 5.32
C HIS A 39 5.39 1.69 4.90
N ARG A 40 5.55 0.61 5.65
CA ARG A 40 4.74 -0.62 5.56
C ARG A 40 4.18 -0.93 6.91
N LEU A 41 2.86 -1.04 7.01
CA LEU A 41 2.17 -1.32 8.27
C LEU A 41 1.18 -2.48 8.09
N GLU A 42 1.04 -3.28 9.13
CA GLU A 42 -0.04 -4.26 9.20
C GLU A 42 -1.38 -3.54 9.38
N TYR A 43 -2.44 -4.15 8.86
CA TYR A 43 -3.82 -3.72 9.06
C TYR A 43 -4.74 -4.93 9.11
N ASP A 44 -6.01 -4.74 9.44
CA ASP A 44 -7.00 -5.81 9.46
C ASP A 44 -7.42 -6.25 8.05
N VAL A 45 -6.52 -7.00 7.40
CA VAL A 45 -6.74 -7.61 6.07
C VAL A 45 -7.97 -8.52 6.10
N LYS A 46 -8.18 -9.26 7.20
CA LYS A 46 -9.31 -10.20 7.34
C LYS A 46 -10.63 -9.45 7.42
N GLY A 47 -10.69 -8.36 8.19
CA GLY A 47 -11.85 -7.47 8.27
C GLY A 47 -12.18 -6.83 6.93
N ALA A 48 -11.17 -6.33 6.22
CA ALA A 48 -11.34 -5.77 4.87
C ALA A 48 -11.87 -6.82 3.87
N ALA A 49 -11.30 -8.03 3.87
CA ALA A 49 -11.76 -9.14 3.06
C ALA A 49 -13.22 -9.53 3.39
N LYS A 50 -13.58 -9.60 4.68
CA LYS A 50 -14.95 -9.88 5.12
C LYS A 50 -15.92 -8.81 4.63
N ALA A 51 -15.54 -7.53 4.68
CA ALA A 51 -16.37 -6.43 4.19
C ALA A 51 -16.63 -6.53 2.68
N ILE A 52 -15.60 -6.89 1.89
CA ILE A 52 -15.73 -7.13 0.44
C ILE A 52 -16.76 -8.23 0.15
N LEU A 53 -16.67 -9.36 0.88
CA LEU A 53 -17.59 -10.48 0.71
C LEU A 53 -19.02 -10.12 1.15
N ALA A 54 -19.16 -9.40 2.27
CA ALA A 54 -20.46 -8.94 2.77
C ALA A 54 -21.15 -7.95 1.81
N ALA A 55 -20.37 -7.18 1.05
CA ALA A 55 -20.87 -6.31 -0.01
C ALA A 55 -21.27 -7.06 -1.30
N GLY A 56 -21.18 -8.40 -1.34
CA GLY A 56 -21.53 -9.20 -2.51
C GLY A 56 -20.53 -9.09 -3.67
N LEU A 57 -19.33 -8.57 -3.43
CA LEU A 57 -18.31 -8.41 -4.45
C LEU A 57 -17.60 -9.74 -4.74
N HIS A 58 -16.97 -9.83 -5.91
CA HIS A 58 -16.28 -11.05 -6.35
C HIS A 58 -15.20 -11.49 -5.35
N ARG A 59 -15.20 -12.78 -4.97
CA ARG A 59 -14.32 -13.36 -3.94
C ARG A 59 -12.82 -13.07 -4.18
N ASN A 60 -12.36 -13.11 -5.44
CA ASN A 60 -10.97 -12.76 -5.79
C ASN A 60 -10.51 -11.40 -5.27
N LEU A 61 -11.42 -10.42 -5.09
CA LEU A 61 -11.07 -9.10 -4.54
C LEU A 61 -10.69 -9.18 -3.06
N ALA A 62 -11.27 -10.12 -2.31
CA ALA A 62 -10.98 -10.36 -0.91
C ALA A 62 -9.72 -11.22 -0.75
N ASP A 63 -9.65 -12.33 -1.49
CA ASP A 63 -8.56 -13.32 -1.38
C ASP A 63 -7.19 -12.70 -1.67
N ARG A 64 -7.13 -11.78 -2.63
CA ARG A 64 -5.89 -11.15 -3.06
C ARG A 64 -5.29 -10.18 -2.04
N LEU A 65 -6.08 -9.64 -1.11
CA LEU A 65 -5.58 -8.72 -0.08
C LEU A 65 -4.51 -9.38 0.81
N GLY A 66 -4.73 -10.64 1.20
CA GLY A 66 -3.78 -11.40 2.03
C GLY A 66 -2.52 -11.85 1.28
N GLN A 67 -2.56 -11.83 -0.05
CA GLN A 67 -1.45 -12.23 -0.90
C GLN A 67 -0.64 -11.03 -1.42
N GLY A 68 -1.20 -9.81 -1.32
CA GLY A 68 -0.62 -8.61 -1.90
C GLY A 68 -0.53 -8.66 -3.42
N ILE A 69 -1.61 -9.10 -4.10
CA ILE A 69 -1.71 -9.20 -5.58
C ILE A 69 -2.94 -8.48 -6.15
#